data_AF-A0A7X5VNJ3-F1
#
_entry.id   AF-A0A7X5VNJ3-F1
#
_cell.length_a   1.000
_cell.length_b   1.000
_cell.length_c   1.000
_cell.angle_alpha   90.00
_cell.angle_beta   90.00
_cell.angle_gamma   90.00
#
_symmetry.space_group_name_H-M   'P 1'
#
loop_
_entity.id
_entity.type
_entity.pdbx_description
1 polymer ?
#
loop_
_entity_poly.entity_id
_entity_poly.type
_entity_poly.pdbx_seq_one_letter_code
_entity_poly.pdbx_strand_id
1 'polypeptide(L)' 'IRTPRSPLADRLLEIFEGVAEVIERTRPDVLCVEGVFYGRNVRTTVTLGHARAAVMLAAAVRGLPVVEY' A
#
# COMPACT_ATOMS: atom_id res chain seq x y z
N ILE A 1 -21.64 5.38 16.26
CA ILE A 1 -20.65 6.49 16.38
C ILE A 1 -19.62 6.27 15.28
N ARG A 2 -19.54 7.14 14.27
CA ARG A 2 -18.46 7.07 13.26
C ARG A 2 -17.23 7.67 13.91
N THR A 3 -16.26 6.83 14.29
CA THR A 3 -14.95 7.31 14.74
C THR A 3 -14.36 8.21 13.65
N PRO A 4 -13.88 9.42 13.98
CA PRO A 4 -13.20 10.25 12.98
C PRO A 4 -12.02 9.46 12.42
N ARG A 5 -11.98 9.32 11.09
CA ARG A 5 -10.87 8.65 10.41
C ARG A 5 -9.64 9.54 10.55
N SER A 6 -8.50 8.95 10.92
CA SER A 6 -7.22 9.64 10.92
C SER A 6 -6.94 10.27 9.55
N PRO A 7 -6.19 11.39 9.51
CA PRO A 7 -5.69 11.99 8.27
C PRO A 7 -5.16 10.95 7.28
N LEU A 8 -5.29 11.23 5.98
CA LEU A 8 -4.84 10.28 4.95
C LEU A 8 -3.36 9.95 5.11
N ALA A 9 -2.51 10.94 5.39
CA ALA A 9 -1.07 10.75 5.59
C ALA A 9 -0.78 9.72 6.69
N ASP A 10 -1.44 9.84 7.84
CA ASP A 10 -1.25 8.92 8.98
C ASP A 10 -1.68 7.49 8.63
N ARG A 11 -2.77 7.35 7.88
CA ARG A 11 -3.23 6.02 7.41
C ARG A 11 -2.27 5.40 6.38
N LEU A 12 -1.64 6.22 5.54
CA LEU A 12 -0.63 5.74 4.59
C LEU A 12 0.65 5.32 5.31
N LEU A 13 1.04 6.06 6.36
CA LEU A 13 2.15 5.70 7.22
C LEU A 13 1.89 4.35 7.90
N GLU A 14 0.71 4.15 8.48
CA GLU A 14 0.31 2.88 9.10
C GLU A 14 0.39 1.70 8.12
N ILE A 15 -0.06 1.89 6.87
CA ILE A 15 0.06 0.87 5.82
C ILE A 15 1.53 0.58 5.49
N PHE A 16 2.34 1.62 5.32
CA PHE A 16 3.76 1.48 5.01
C PHE A 16 4.50 0.71 6.11
N GLU A 17 4.30 1.10 7.38
CA GLU A 17 4.93 0.47 8.55
C GLU A 17 4.46 -0.97 8.73
N GLY A 18 3.17 -1.24 8.57
CA GLY A 18 2.63 -2.59 8.68
C GLY A 18 3.17 -3.53 7.59
N VAL A 19 3.27 -3.06 6.34
CA VAL A 19 3.86 -3.85 5.24
C VAL A 19 5.34 -4.06 5.44
N ALA A 20 6.06 -3.02 5.87
CA ALA A 20 7.47 -3.07 6.24
C ALA A 20 7.74 -4.17 7.27
N GLU A 21 6.95 -4.20 8.36
CA GLU A 21 7.06 -5.20 9.41
C GLU A 21 6.84 -6.62 8.88
N VAL A 22 5.82 -6.81 8.02
CA VAL A 22 5.56 -8.10 7.39
C VAL A 22 6.75 -8.55 6.54
N ILE A 23 7.29 -7.67 5.69
CA ILE A 23 8.44 -7.97 4.82
C ILE A 23 9.66 -8.37 5.67
N GLU A 24 9.94 -7.64 6.75
CA GLU A 24 11.08 -7.93 7.64
C GLU A 24 10.92 -9.28 8.35
N ARG A 25 9.70 -9.60 8.78
CA ARG A 25 9.39 -10.85 9.47
C ARG A 25 9.42 -12.06 8.54
N THR A 26 8.90 -11.94 7.33
CA THR A 26 8.73 -13.10 6.42
C THR A 26 9.83 -13.23 5.38
N ARG A 27 10.60 -12.16 5.11
CA ARG A 27 11.68 -12.10 4.11
C ARG A 27 11.27 -12.74 2.77
N PRO A 28 10.20 -12.24 2.14
CA PRO A 28 9.73 -12.80 0.88
C PRO A 28 10.74 -12.52 -0.25
N ASP A 29 10.69 -13.31 -1.32
CA ASP A 29 11.52 -13.07 -2.52
C ASP A 29 10.90 -12.04 -3.47
N VAL A 30 9.57 -11.86 -3.40
CA VAL A 30 8.81 -10.95 -4.28
C VAL A 30 7.56 -10.41 -3.58
N LEU A 31 7.19 -9.17 -3.90
CA LEU A 31 5.88 -8.60 -3.57
C LEU A 31 5.03 -8.50 -4.84
N CYS A 32 3.85 -9.09 -4.81
CA CYS A 32 2.87 -9.05 -5.90
C CYS A 32 1.74 -8.08 -5.54
N VAL A 33 1.36 -7.21 -6.47
CA VAL A 33 0.21 -6.29 -6.33
C VAL A 33 -0.71 -6.40 -7.53
N GLU A 34 -2.01 -6.32 -7.29
CA GLU A 34 -3.02 -6.27 -8.36
C GLU A 34 -2.89 -4.97 -9.17
N GLY A 35 -3.15 -5.09 -10.48
CA GLY A 35 -3.22 -4.02 -11.44
C GLY A 35 -4.30 -2.99 -11.08
N VAL A 36 -4.13 -1.75 -11.53
CA VAL A 36 -5.10 -0.70 -11.21
C VAL A 36 -6.41 -0.99 -11.94
N PHE A 37 -7.47 -1.29 -11.18
CA PHE A 37 -8.81 -1.37 -11.74
C PHE A 37 -9.40 0.04 -11.92
N TYR A 38 -9.87 0.35 -13.13
CA TYR A 38 -10.58 1.59 -13.43
C TYR A 38 -11.99 1.54 -12.83
N GLY A 39 -12.11 1.89 -11.55
CA GLY A 39 -13.41 2.02 -10.89
C GLY A 39 -14.24 3.19 -11.45
N ARG A 40 -15.57 3.08 -11.41
CA ARG A 40 -16.51 4.14 -11.85
C ARG A 40 -16.33 5.48 -11.10
N ASN A 41 -15.67 5.49 -9.94
CA ASN A 41 -15.50 6.66 -9.09
C ASN A 41 -14.02 7.06 -8.97
N VAL A 42 -13.67 8.17 -9.60
CA VAL A 42 -12.31 8.72 -9.65
C VAL A 42 -11.73 8.96 -8.25
N ARG A 43 -12.54 9.43 -7.29
CA ARG A 43 -12.05 9.76 -5.94
C ARG A 43 -11.58 8.51 -5.19
N THR A 44 -12.30 7.39 -5.34
CA THR A 44 -11.91 6.12 -4.71
C THR A 44 -10.68 5.54 -5.40
N THR A 45 -10.59 5.64 -6.72
CA THR A 45 -9.42 5.19 -7.49
C THR A 45 -8.15 5.94 -7.07
N VAL A 46 -8.21 7.26 -6.90
CA VAL A 46 -7.07 8.06 -6.42
C VAL A 46 -6.65 7.64 -5.01
N THR A 47 -7.62 7.44 -4.11
CA THR A 47 -7.31 7.03 -2.73
C THR A 47 -6.69 5.64 -2.68
N LEU A 48 -7.16 4.70 -3.51
CA LEU A 48 -6.56 3.37 -3.65
C LEU A 48 -5.14 3.46 -4.21
N GLY A 49 -4.91 4.33 -5.20
CA GLY A 49 -3.58 4.60 -5.76
C GLY A 49 -2.58 5.06 -4.69
N HIS A 50 -2.98 5.95 -3.77
CA HIS A 50 -2.12 6.37 -2.67
C HIS A 50 -1.75 5.21 -1.74
N ALA A 51 -2.72 4.39 -1.35
CA ALA A 51 -2.48 3.23 -0.48
C ALA A 51 -1.54 2.23 -1.17
N ARG A 52 -1.77 1.97 -2.45
CA ARG A 52 -0.93 1.09 -3.26
C ARG A 52 0.50 1.61 -3.36
N ALA A 53 0.70 2.91 -3.56
CA ALA A 53 2.03 3.51 -3.60
C ALA A 53 2.78 3.30 -2.28
N ALA A 54 2.10 3.40 -1.12
CA ALA A 54 2.71 3.12 0.18
C ALA A 54 3.20 1.66 0.31
N VAL A 55 2.39 0.70 -0.16
CA VAL A 55 2.77 -0.74 -0.18
C VAL A 55 3.98 -0.98 -1.08
N MET A 56 3.96 -0.46 -2.30
CA MET A 56 5.04 -0.64 -3.27
C MET A 56 6.34 0.02 -2.79
N LEU A 57 6.24 1.19 -2.16
CA LEU A 57 7.40 1.88 -1.59
C LEU A 57 8.01 1.09 -0.43
N ALA A 58 7.19 0.48 0.44
CA ALA A 58 7.68 -0.35 1.55
C ALA A 58 8.53 -1.53 1.08
N ALA A 59 8.18 -2.13 -0.07
CA ALA A 59 9.00 -3.13 -0.74
C ALA A 59 10.24 -2.55 -1.41
N ALA A 60 10.09 -1.48 -2.19
CA ALA A 60 11.18 -0.88 -2.97
C ALA A 60 12.35 -0.41 -2.09
N VAL A 61 12.08 0.22 -0.94
CA VAL A 61 13.13 0.68 0.00
C VAL A 61 13.91 -0.49 0.64
N ARG A 62 13.37 -1.71 0.60
CA ARG A 62 14.01 -2.94 1.09
C ARG A 62 14.66 -3.76 -0.03
N GLY A 63 14.65 -3.24 -1.27
CA GLY A 63 15.19 -3.95 -2.43
C GLY A 63 14.36 -5.18 -2.84
N LEU A 64 13.12 -5.30 -2.35
CA LEU A 64 12.23 -6.41 -2.70
C LEU A 64 11.62 -6.17 -4.09
N PRO A 65 11.79 -7.09 -5.05
CA PRO A 65 11.16 -6.98 -6.36
C PRO A 65 9.63 -6.86 -6.23
N VAL A 66 9.06 -5.92 -6.99
CA VAL A 66 7.60 -5.71 -7.07
C VAL A 66 7.10 -6.13 -8.44
N VAL A 67 6.07 -6.98 -8.47
CA VAL A 67 5.41 -7.45 -9.69
C VAL A 67 3.95 -7.02 -9.68
N GLU A 68 3.47 -6.59 -10.83
CA GLU A 68 2.08 -6.16 -11.04
C GLU A 68 1.34 -7.18 -11.91
N TYR A 69 0.11 -7.53 -11.55
CA TYR A 69 -0.79 -8.41 -12.32
C TYR A 69 -2.16 -7.77 -12.50
#